data_AF-A0A9P0GIN1-F1
#
_entry.id   AF-A0A9P0GIN1-F1
#
_cell.length_a   1.000
_cell.length_b   1.000
_cell.length_c   1.000
_cell.angle_alpha   90.00
_cell.angle_beta   90.00
_cell.angle_gamma   90.00
#
_symmetry.space_group_name_H-M   'P 1'
#
loop_
_entity.id
_entity.type
_entity.pdbx_description
1 polymer ?
#
loop_
_entity_poly.entity_id
_entity_poly.type
_entity_poly.pdbx_seq_one_letter_code
_entity_poly.pdbx_strand_id
1 'polypeptide(L)' 'MRAIGVPALGFSPINGTPELLHDHNEYLNIDIFLEGIALYQKIIEKISNVAGYVRIKEKRLKL' A
#
# COMPACT_ATOMS: atom_id res chain seq x y z
N MET A 1 1.85 -11.77 -4.37
CA MET A 1 2.47 -10.53 -4.91
C MET A 1 3.98 -10.54 -4.76
N ARG A 2 4.54 -10.35 -3.55
CA ARG A 2 6.01 -10.37 -3.36
C ARG A 2 6.68 -11.66 -3.86
N ALA A 3 6.12 -12.83 -3.52
CA ALA A 3 6.65 -14.14 -3.93
C ALA A 3 6.72 -14.37 -5.45
N ILE A 4 5.93 -13.64 -6.25
CA ILE A 4 5.95 -13.72 -7.72
C ILE A 4 6.72 -12.56 -8.37
N GLY A 5 7.44 -11.76 -7.57
CA GLY A 5 8.29 -10.66 -8.02
C GLY A 5 7.56 -9.34 -8.27
N VAL A 6 6.32 -9.19 -7.79
CA VAL A 6 5.60 -7.90 -7.85
C VAL A 6 6.00 -7.07 -6.63
N PRO A 7 6.52 -5.83 -6.80
CA PRO A 7 6.79 -4.92 -5.70
C PRO A 7 5.51 -4.64 -4.91
N ALA A 8 5.57 -4.74 -3.58
CA ALA A 8 4.41 -4.50 -2.73
C ALA A 8 4.83 -3.95 -1.37
N LEU A 9 4.03 -3.02 -0.84
CA LEU A 9 4.14 -2.43 0.49
C LEU A 9 2.84 -2.67 1.24
N GLY A 10 2.93 -3.12 2.50
CA GLY A 10 1.82 -3.08 3.44
C GLY A 10 1.86 -1.74 4.14
N PHE A 11 0.78 -0.97 4.04
CA PHE A 11 0.70 0.37 4.62
C PHE A 11 -0.72 0.61 5.12
N SER A 12 -0.82 1.09 6.36
CA SER A 12 -2.06 1.52 6.99
C SER A 12 -1.86 2.94 7.55
N PRO A 13 -2.65 3.94 7.13
CA PRO A 13 -2.51 5.32 7.59
C PRO A 13 -3.17 5.50 8.96
N ILE A 14 -2.69 4.78 9.96
CA ILE A 14 -3.26 4.70 11.29
C ILE A 14 -2.20 5.22 12.28
N ASN A 15 -1.93 6.52 12.21
CA ASN A 15 -0.91 7.20 13.02
C ASN A 15 -1.46 7.60 14.39
N GLY A 16 -0.62 7.54 15.42
CA GLY A 16 -0.98 8.03 16.76
C GLY A 16 -2.11 7.26 17.45
N THR A 17 -2.41 6.03 16.99
CA THR A 17 -3.43 5.16 17.59
C THR A 17 -2.80 3.98 18.33
N PRO A 18 -3.47 3.43 19.36
CA PRO A 18 -3.06 2.16 19.96
C PRO A 18 -3.10 1.01 18.95
N GLU A 19 -2.20 0.02 19.09
CA GLU A 19 -2.23 -1.21 18.30
C GLU A 19 -3.26 -2.18 18.90
N LEU A 20 -4.44 -2.25 18.28
CA LEU A 20 -5.58 -3.04 18.76
C LEU A 20 -6.04 -4.10 17.75
N LEU A 21 -5.19 -4.42 16.76
CA LEU A 21 -5.55 -5.37 15.71
C LEU A 21 -5.88 -6.74 16.33
N HIS A 22 -7.15 -7.16 16.20
CA HIS A 22 -7.68 -8.40 16.77
C HIS A 22 -7.73 -8.45 18.31
N ASP A 23 -7.71 -7.29 18.99
CA ASP A 23 -7.91 -7.21 20.43
C ASP A 23 -9.35 -6.77 20.79
N HIS A 24 -9.68 -6.85 22.06
CA HIS A 24 -10.94 -6.38 22.62
C HIS A 24 -11.04 -4.86 22.49
N ASN A 25 -12.25 -4.37 22.20
CA ASN A 25 -12.53 -2.94 22.02
C ASN A 25 -11.67 -2.29 20.91
N GLU A 26 -11.36 -3.01 19.82
CA GLU A 26 -10.74 -2.44 18.63
C GLU A 26 -11.55 -1.23 18.10
N TYR A 27 -10.89 -0.08 17.94
CA TYR A 27 -11.49 1.13 17.39
C TYR A 27 -10.47 1.95 16.59
N LEU A 28 -10.99 2.89 15.79
CA LEU A 28 -10.20 3.90 15.10
C LEU A 28 -10.90 5.26 15.23
N ASN A 29 -10.15 6.30 15.54
CA ASN A 29 -10.68 7.67 15.54
C ASN A 29 -11.10 8.06 14.12
N ILE A 30 -12.28 8.68 13.98
CA ILE A 30 -12.85 9.07 12.68
C ILE A 30 -11.98 10.06 11.91
N ASP A 31 -11.28 10.97 12.60
CA ASP A 31 -10.40 11.94 11.95
C ASP A 31 -9.19 11.24 11.32
N ILE A 32 -8.61 10.25 12.01
CA ILE A 32 -7.51 9.42 11.48
C ILE A 32 -7.99 8.59 10.27
N PHE A 33 -9.22 8.05 10.34
CA PHE A 33 -9.81 7.35 9.21
C PHE A 33 -9.97 8.25 7.97
N LEU A 34 -10.49 9.47 8.16
CA LEU A 34 -10.69 10.45 7.08
C LEU A 34 -9.35 10.96 6.52
N GLU A 35 -8.35 11.22 7.38
CA GLU A 35 -6.99 11.54 6.95
C GLU A 35 -6.37 10.41 6.12
N GLY A 36 -6.63 9.16 6.50
CA GLY A 36 -6.22 7.98 5.74
C GLY A 36 -6.77 7.94 4.32
N ILE A 37 -8.04 8.31 4.13
CA ILE A 37 -8.66 8.43 2.80
C ILE A 37 -7.93 9.49 1.97
N ALA A 38 -7.71 10.68 2.51
CA ALA A 38 -7.01 11.75 1.82
C ALA A 38 -5.56 11.36 1.45
N LEU A 39 -4.91 10.56 2.29
CA LEU A 39 -3.57 10.06 2.00
C LEU A 39 -3.57 9.00 0.89
N TYR A 40 -4.49 8.04 0.92
CA TYR A 40 -4.60 7.06 -0.16
C TYR A 40 -4.92 7.71 -1.51
N GLN A 41 -5.77 8.75 -1.56
CA GLN A 41 -6.01 9.51 -2.79
C GLN A 41 -4.70 10.04 -3.39
N LYS A 42 -3.84 10.66 -2.57
CA LYS A 42 -2.52 11.16 -2.99
C LYS A 42 -1.59 10.01 -3.40
N ILE A 43 -1.53 8.93 -2.62
CA ILE A 43 -0.67 7.78 -2.92
C ILE A 43 -1.06 7.18 -4.27
N ILE A 44 -2.34 6.88 -4.48
CA ILE A 44 -2.85 6.28 -5.71
C ILE A 44 -2.52 7.17 -6.91
N GLU A 45 -2.78 8.49 -6.82
CA GLU A 45 -2.44 9.44 -7.87
C GLU A 45 -0.93 9.44 -8.19
N LYS A 46 -0.07 9.41 -7.18
CA LYS A 46 1.39 9.40 -7.40
C LYS A 46 1.89 8.09 -7.99
N ILE A 47 1.43 6.95 -7.47
CA ILE A 47 1.88 5.64 -7.96
C ILE A 47 1.31 5.29 -9.34
N SER A 48 0.16 5.84 -9.71
CA SER A 48 -0.40 5.64 -11.06
C SER A 48 0.33 6.49 -12.12
N ASN A 49 1.01 7.55 -11.69
CA ASN A 49 1.70 8.51 -12.55
C ASN A 49 3.25 8.41 -12.49
N VAL A 50 3.79 7.27 -12.08
CA VAL A 50 5.23 7.03 -12.14
C VAL A 50 5.69 6.83 -13.59
N ALA A 51 6.71 7.56 -14.03
CA ALA A 51 7.30 7.42 -15.35
C ALA A 51 8.07 6.09 -15.43
N GLY A 52 7.41 5.04 -15.94
CA GLY A 52 8.01 3.77 -16.30
C GLY A 52 7.75 2.64 -15.32
N TYR A 53 6.82 1.75 -15.69
CA TYR A 53 6.92 0.33 -15.36
C TYR A 53 7.31 -0.43 -16.63
N VAL A 54 8.60 -0.41 -16.99
CA VAL A 54 9.11 -1.24 -18.07
C VAL A 54 9.08 -2.69 -17.58
N ARG A 55 8.34 -3.54 -18.28
CA ARG A 55 8.30 -4.98 -18.03
C ARG A 55 9.66 -5.59 -18.36
N ILE A 56 10.57 -5.66 -17.38
CA ILE A 56 11.80 -6.46 -17.50
C ILE A 56 11.42 -7.95 -17.34
N LYS A 57 10.76 -8.54 -18.33
CA LYS A 57 10.73 -10.00 -18.53
C LYS A 57 10.55 -10.34 -20.01
N GLU A 58 11.56 -10.01 -20.81
CA GLU A 58 11.94 -10.80 -21.98
C GLU A 58 13.41 -11.19 -21.83
N LYS A 59 13.69 -12.28 -21.11
CA LYS A 59 14.92 -13.08 -21.22
C LYS A 59 14.87 -14.32 -20.32
N ARG A 60 14.09 -15.31 -20.75
CA ARG A 60 14.21 -16.75 -20.43
C ARG A 60 13.14 -17.45 -21.28
N LEU A 61 13.41 -18.29 -22.28
CA LEU A 61 14.55 -19.16 -22.57
C LEU A 61 14.59 -19.37 -24.11
N LYS A 62 15.66 -18.93 -24.78
CA LYS A 62 16.11 -19.54 -26.03
C LYS A 62 17.32 -20.39 -25.67
N LEU A 63 17.06 -21.67 -25.45
CA LEU A 63 17.95 -22.84 -25.60
C LEU A 63 17.06 -24.06 -25.35
#